data_AF-A0A2S6QZM7-F1
#
_entry.id   AF-A0A2S6QZM7-F1
#
_cell.length_a   1.000
_cell.length_b   1.000
_cell.length_c   1.000
_cell.angle_alpha   90.00
_cell.angle_beta   90.00
_cell.angle_gamma   90.00
#
_symmetry.space_group_name_H-M   'P 1'
#
loop_
_entity.id
_entity.type
_entity.pdbx_description
1 polymer ?
#
loop_
_entity_poly.entity_id
_entity_poly.type
_entity_poly.pdbx_seq_one_letter_code
_entity_poly.pdbx_strand_id
1 'polypeptide(L)'
;MTIVEGKRQSVADAYLAPALARENLTVLAHCQARRLLFASGNHCRGVEVSQHGETKEIIAARSVILAAGAIGSPALLMHSGIGPAEELHDVGIAPCVDLPGVGRNLQDHLLAAGKFYATARPLSPSRYQHSESLLYARLSDHDRAPELVVACVLLPAVTECFAAPEVGAAYCLMFGFTHP
;
A
#
# COMPACT_ATOMS: atom_id res chain seq x y z
N MET A 1 0.01 2.94 12.40
CA MET A 1 -0.27 1.52 12.69
C MET A 1 -1.09 1.45 13.96
N THR A 2 -2.28 0.87 13.89
CA THR A 2 -3.18 0.71 15.04
C THR A 2 -2.82 -0.56 15.80
N ILE A 3 -2.75 -0.46 17.14
CA ILE A 3 -2.43 -1.57 18.03
C ILE A 3 -3.51 -1.69 19.09
N VAL A 4 -4.00 -2.91 19.29
CA VAL A 4 -4.98 -3.28 20.31
C VAL A 4 -4.41 -4.48 21.07
N GLU A 5 -4.35 -4.38 22.40
CA GLU A 5 -3.80 -5.43 23.27
C GLU A 5 -2.39 -5.91 22.88
N GLY A 6 -1.54 -4.98 22.44
CA GLY A 6 -0.15 -5.29 22.02
C GLY A 6 -0.04 -6.03 20.68
N LYS A 7 -1.14 -6.21 19.95
CA LYS A 7 -1.16 -6.80 18.61
C LYS A 7 -1.51 -5.76 17.57
N ARG A 8 -0.92 -5.91 16.38
CA ARG A 8 -1.35 -5.16 15.20
C ARG A 8 -2.83 -5.43 14.95
N GLN A 9 -3.61 -4.36 14.81
CA GLN A 9 -4.97 -4.45 14.31
C GLN A 9 -4.95 -4.08 12.82
N SER A 10 -5.15 -5.06 11.95
CA SER A 10 -5.29 -4.83 10.51
C SER A 10 -6.70 -4.32 10.18
N VAL A 11 -6.86 -3.79 8.96
CA VAL A 11 -8.19 -3.46 8.41
C VAL A 11 -9.07 -4.70 8.33
N ALA A 12 -8.49 -5.88 8.04
CA ALA A 12 -9.23 -7.13 8.01
C ALA A 12 -9.73 -7.53 9.41
N ASP A 13 -8.90 -7.39 10.45
CA ASP A 13 -9.32 -7.68 11.83
C ASP A 13 -10.46 -6.76 12.28
N ALA A 14 -10.36 -5.47 11.93
CA ALA A 14 -11.32 -4.47 12.35
C ALA A 14 -12.65 -4.52 11.59
N TYR A 15 -12.62 -4.77 10.27
CA TYR A 15 -13.81 -4.64 9.41
C TYR A 15 -14.26 -5.93 8.75
N LEU A 16 -13.34 -6.82 8.38
CA LEU A 16 -13.68 -8.04 7.67
C LEU A 16 -14.09 -9.16 8.64
N ALA A 17 -13.26 -9.45 9.64
CA ALA A 17 -13.50 -10.54 10.58
C ALA A 17 -14.89 -10.49 11.25
N PRO A 18 -15.38 -9.33 11.74
CA PRO A 18 -16.72 -9.23 12.30
C PRO A 18 -17.85 -9.38 11.27
N ALA A 19 -17.55 -9.18 9.98
CA ALA A 19 -18.51 -9.24 8.89
C ALA A 19 -18.59 -10.60 8.20
N LEU A 20 -17.64 -11.52 8.45
CA LEU A 20 -17.56 -12.83 7.78
C LEU A 20 -18.80 -13.71 7.97
N ALA A 21 -19.55 -13.53 9.06
CA ALA A 21 -20.77 -14.30 9.32
C ALA A 21 -21.99 -13.82 8.51
N ARG A 22 -21.88 -12.72 7.76
CA ARG A 22 -23.01 -12.18 6.97
C ARG A 22 -23.21 -13.00 5.70
N GLU A 23 -24.44 -13.47 5.50
CA GLU A 23 -24.81 -14.30 4.33
C GLU A 23 -24.64 -13.57 2.99
N ASN A 24 -24.65 -12.24 2.99
CA ASN A 24 -24.50 -11.42 1.79
C ASN A 24 -23.04 -11.02 1.49
N LEU A 25 -22.06 -11.61 2.18
CA LEU A 25 -20.63 -11.39 1.93
C LEU A 25 -19.97 -12.70 1.50
N THR A 26 -19.24 -12.65 0.38
CA THR A 26 -18.39 -13.75 -0.07
C THR A 26 -16.96 -13.25 -0.20
N VAL A 27 -16.02 -13.94 0.44
CA VAL A 27 -14.59 -13.64 0.36
C VAL A 27 -13.91 -14.74 -0.44
N LEU A 28 -13.26 -14.36 -1.54
CA LEU A 28 -12.50 -15.29 -2.38
C LEU A 28 -11.00 -15.04 -2.14
N ALA A 29 -10.38 -15.88 -1.32
CA ALA A 29 -8.93 -15.85 -1.11
C ALA A 29 -8.18 -16.50 -2.29
N HIS A 30 -6.89 -16.18 -2.43
CA HIS A 30 -6.01 -16.70 -3.49
C HIS A 30 -6.59 -16.51 -4.90
N CYS A 31 -7.34 -15.42 -5.09
CA CYS A 31 -8.08 -15.09 -6.29
C CYS A 31 -7.54 -13.78 -6.86
N GLN A 32 -6.76 -13.86 -7.92
CA GLN A 32 -6.10 -12.70 -8.52
C GLN A 32 -6.96 -12.13 -9.65
N ALA A 33 -7.38 -10.86 -9.53
CA ALA A 33 -7.99 -10.13 -10.63
C ALA A 33 -6.97 -9.92 -11.77
N ARG A 34 -7.38 -10.23 -13.01
CA ARG A 34 -6.53 -10.15 -14.20
C ARG A 34 -6.89 -8.98 -15.10
N ARG A 35 -8.18 -8.79 -15.36
CA ARG A 35 -8.72 -7.66 -16.14
C ARG A 35 -10.20 -7.45 -15.83
N LEU A 36 -10.67 -6.23 -16.05
CA LEU A 36 -12.08 -5.87 -16.03
C LEU A 36 -12.77 -6.34 -17.32
N LEU A 37 -14.05 -6.67 -17.18
CA LEU A 37 -14.89 -7.14 -18.28
C LEU A 37 -15.89 -6.05 -18.66
N PHE A 38 -15.99 -5.74 -19.96
CA PHE A 38 -16.84 -4.64 -20.44
C PHE A 38 -18.07 -5.10 -21.23
N ALA A 39 -19.12 -4.29 -21.05
CA ALA A 39 -20.31 -4.00 -21.84
C ALA A 39 -20.10 -3.92 -23.36
N SER A 40 -21.19 -3.75 -24.10
CA SER A 40 -21.14 -2.80 -25.22
C SER A 40 -20.87 -1.40 -24.66
N GLY A 41 -19.90 -0.68 -25.24
CA GLY A 41 -19.42 0.58 -24.68
C GLY A 41 -18.63 0.42 -23.38
N ASN A 42 -18.59 1.47 -22.56
CA ASN A 42 -17.67 1.57 -21.41
C ASN A 42 -18.27 1.10 -20.07
N HIS A 43 -19.26 0.20 -20.10
CA HIS A 43 -19.90 -0.32 -18.89
C HIS A 43 -19.15 -1.53 -18.34
N CYS A 44 -18.45 -1.40 -17.21
CA CYS A 44 -17.80 -2.55 -16.57
C CYS A 44 -18.86 -3.50 -15.98
N ARG A 45 -18.89 -4.75 -16.45
CA ARG A 45 -19.84 -5.79 -16.01
C ARG A 45 -19.25 -6.76 -14.99
N GLY A 46 -17.94 -6.75 -14.76
CA GLY A 46 -17.31 -7.78 -13.94
C GLY A 46 -15.79 -7.80 -14.03
N VAL A 47 -15.21 -8.90 -13.59
CA VAL A 47 -13.77 -9.11 -13.53
C VAL A 47 -13.42 -10.55 -13.92
N GLU A 48 -12.40 -10.72 -14.74
CA GLU A 48 -11.74 -12.00 -14.95
C GLU A 48 -10.74 -12.22 -13.82
N VAL A 49 -10.80 -13.39 -13.19
CA VAL A 49 -9.91 -13.76 -12.09
C VAL A 49 -9.21 -15.08 -12.39
N SER A 50 -8.00 -15.25 -11.84
CA SER A 50 -7.37 -16.55 -11.73
C SER A 50 -7.41 -17.05 -10.28
N GLN A 51 -7.81 -18.30 -10.09
CA GLN A 51 -7.86 -18.95 -8.79
C GLN A 51 -7.48 -20.42 -8.96
N HIS A 52 -6.48 -20.88 -8.20
CA HIS A 52 -5.99 -22.27 -8.25
C HIS A 52 -5.59 -22.77 -9.66
N GLY A 53 -5.02 -21.88 -10.50
CA GLY A 53 -4.59 -22.21 -11.87
C GLY A 53 -5.70 -22.15 -12.92
N GLU A 54 -6.95 -21.95 -12.51
CA GLU A 54 -8.08 -21.77 -13.42
C GLU A 54 -8.40 -20.29 -13.61
N THR A 55 -8.90 -19.93 -14.79
CA THR A 55 -9.40 -18.58 -15.07
C THR A 55 -10.93 -18.64 -15.13
N LYS A 56 -11.60 -17.70 -14.47
CA LYS A 56 -13.05 -17.58 -14.45
C LYS A 56 -13.51 -16.13 -14.41
N GLU A 57 -14.75 -15.89 -14.81
CA GLU A 57 -15.37 -14.57 -14.77
C GLU A 57 -16.28 -14.43 -13.54
N ILE A 58 -16.26 -13.26 -12.91
CA ILE A 58 -17.20 -12.87 -11.86
C ILE A 58 -17.98 -11.66 -12.36
N ILE A 59 -19.29 -11.82 -12.51
CA ILE A 59 -20.18 -10.79 -13.03
C ILE A 59 -20.78 -9.99 -11.87
N ALA A 60 -20.70 -8.66 -11.98
CA ALA A 60 -21.26 -7.73 -11.02
C ALA A 60 -22.62 -7.21 -11.51
N ALA A 61 -23.66 -7.35 -10.67
CA ALA A 61 -25.00 -6.88 -11.01
C ALA A 61 -25.17 -5.34 -10.93
N ARG A 62 -24.25 -4.64 -10.25
CA ARG A 62 -24.34 -3.19 -10.04
C ARG A 62 -23.05 -2.44 -10.35
N SER A 63 -21.96 -2.79 -9.68
CA SER A 63 -20.72 -2.03 -9.76
C SER A 63 -19.52 -2.91 -9.43
N VAL A 64 -18.37 -2.55 -9.99
CA VAL A 64 -17.06 -3.07 -9.62
C VAL A 64 -16.28 -1.94 -8.95
N ILE A 65 -15.71 -2.21 -7.77
CA ILE A 65 -14.89 -1.25 -7.03
C ILE A 65 -13.45 -1.76 -7.04
N LEU A 66 -12.52 -0.94 -7.55
CA LEU A 66 -11.10 -1.24 -7.50
C LEU A 66 -10.51 -0.81 -6.15
N ALA A 67 -9.94 -1.77 -5.44
CA ALA A 67 -9.26 -1.56 -4.17
C ALA A 67 -7.90 -2.29 -4.12
N ALA A 68 -7.24 -2.43 -5.27
CA ALA A 68 -5.97 -3.15 -5.42
C ALA A 68 -4.72 -2.29 -5.08
N GLY A 69 -4.92 -1.18 -4.37
CA GLY A 69 -3.85 -0.25 -3.96
C GLY A 69 -3.29 0.61 -5.09
N ALA A 70 -2.33 1.49 -4.75
CA ALA A 70 -1.75 2.48 -5.66
C ALA A 70 -0.94 1.87 -6.82
N ILE A 71 -0.54 0.60 -6.71
CA ILE A 71 0.20 -0.13 -7.75
C ILE A 71 -0.73 -1.07 -8.51
N GLY A 72 -1.51 -1.89 -7.79
CA GLY A 72 -2.36 -2.91 -8.42
C GLY A 72 -3.55 -2.33 -9.18
N SER A 73 -4.17 -1.25 -8.69
CA SER A 73 -5.32 -0.63 -9.37
C SER A 73 -4.95 -0.04 -10.74
N PRO A 74 -3.91 0.81 -10.91
CA PRO A 74 -3.54 1.30 -12.24
C PRO A 74 -3.05 0.17 -13.16
N ALA A 75 -2.32 -0.83 -12.65
CA ALA A 75 -1.93 -1.99 -13.45
C ALA A 75 -3.16 -2.75 -13.99
N LEU A 76 -4.17 -3.00 -13.14
CA LEU A 76 -5.40 -3.67 -13.55
C LEU A 76 -6.21 -2.84 -14.55
N LEU A 77 -6.27 -1.52 -14.38
CA LEU A 77 -6.89 -0.63 -15.36
C LEU A 77 -6.20 -0.73 -16.73
N MET A 78 -4.87 -0.66 -16.76
CA MET A 78 -4.10 -0.76 -18.01
C MET A 78 -4.28 -2.14 -18.67
N HIS A 79 -4.22 -3.23 -17.91
CA HIS A 79 -4.54 -4.58 -18.41
C HIS A 79 -5.96 -4.74 -18.95
N SER A 80 -6.85 -3.81 -18.59
CA SER A 80 -8.24 -3.76 -19.07
C SER A 80 -8.44 -2.76 -20.22
N GLY A 81 -7.36 -2.17 -20.75
CA GLY A 81 -7.42 -1.17 -21.81
C GLY A 81 -7.78 0.24 -21.33
N ILE A 82 -7.64 0.56 -20.05
CA ILE A 82 -7.86 1.91 -19.50
C ILE A 82 -6.51 2.49 -19.07
N GLY A 83 -6.01 3.46 -19.81
CA GLY A 83 -4.71 4.08 -19.56
C GLY A 83 -4.20 4.88 -20.76
N PRO A 84 -2.91 5.27 -20.77
CA PRO A 84 -2.33 6.00 -21.89
C PRO A 84 -2.38 5.16 -23.17
N ALA A 85 -3.12 5.60 -24.18
CA ALA A 85 -3.43 4.76 -25.36
C ALA A 85 -2.18 4.28 -26.12
N GLU A 86 -1.16 5.13 -26.26
CA GLU A 86 0.11 4.78 -26.93
C GLU A 86 0.87 3.67 -26.19
N GLU A 87 1.05 3.82 -24.88
CA GLU A 87 1.72 2.80 -24.05
C GLU A 87 0.97 1.47 -24.03
N LEU A 88 -0.37 1.51 -24.07
CA LEU A 88 -1.19 0.31 -24.19
C LEU A 88 -0.98 -0.39 -25.54
N HIS A 89 -0.96 0.37 -26.64
CA HIS A 89 -0.67 -0.17 -27.97
C HIS A 89 0.71 -0.82 -28.05
N ASP A 90 1.74 -0.19 -27.47
CA ASP A 90 3.12 -0.68 -27.49
C ASP A 90 3.27 -2.06 -26.85
N VAL A 91 2.41 -2.40 -25.89
CA VAL A 91 2.37 -3.71 -25.23
C VAL A 91 1.27 -4.64 -25.76
N GLY A 92 0.64 -4.29 -26.88
CA GLY A 92 -0.36 -5.13 -27.55
C GLY A 92 -1.74 -5.14 -26.89
N ILE A 93 -2.07 -4.14 -26.06
CA ILE A 93 -3.39 -3.99 -25.43
C ILE A 93 -4.20 -2.96 -26.21
N ALA A 94 -5.40 -3.34 -26.62
CA ALA A 94 -6.34 -2.42 -27.26
C ALA A 94 -6.91 -1.41 -26.23
N PRO A 95 -6.74 -0.09 -26.41
CA PRO A 95 -7.32 0.92 -25.54
C PRO A 95 -8.85 0.95 -25.67
N CYS A 96 -9.53 0.83 -24.54
CA CYS A 96 -10.96 1.07 -24.39
C CYS A 96 -11.23 2.53 -23.97
N VAL A 97 -10.37 3.08 -23.09
CA VAL A 97 -10.44 4.47 -22.64
C VAL A 97 -9.02 5.02 -22.58
N ASP A 98 -8.75 6.07 -23.35
CA ASP A 98 -7.51 6.83 -23.24
C ASP A 98 -7.56 7.72 -21.99
N LEU A 99 -6.79 7.33 -20.97
CA LEU A 99 -6.71 8.03 -19.71
C LEU A 99 -5.24 8.17 -19.27
N PRO A 100 -4.52 9.18 -19.77
CA PRO A 100 -3.06 9.29 -19.63
C PRO A 100 -2.58 9.48 -18.18
N GLY A 101 -3.47 9.81 -17.25
CA GLY A 101 -3.15 9.90 -15.82
C GLY A 101 -3.03 8.56 -15.10
N VAL A 102 -3.52 7.46 -15.68
CA VAL A 102 -3.42 6.13 -15.06
C VAL A 102 -1.95 5.71 -14.96
N GLY A 103 -1.54 5.31 -13.74
CA GLY A 103 -0.15 4.94 -13.47
C GLY A 103 0.81 6.13 -13.30
N ARG A 104 0.31 7.37 -13.38
CA ARG A 104 1.10 8.59 -13.15
C ARG A 104 0.92 9.10 -11.72
N ASN A 105 1.75 10.08 -11.35
CA ASN A 105 1.70 10.76 -10.05
C ASN A 105 1.80 9.78 -8.86
N LEU A 106 2.63 8.74 -8.99
CA LEU A 106 3.00 7.91 -7.84
C LEU A 106 3.81 8.77 -6.87
N GLN A 107 3.37 8.82 -5.63
CA GLN A 107 4.06 9.49 -4.54
C GLN A 107 4.32 8.46 -3.45
N ASP A 108 5.51 8.52 -2.88
CA ASP A 108 5.92 7.69 -1.77
C ASP A 108 6.91 8.47 -0.91
N HIS A 109 7.18 7.97 0.30
CA HIS A 109 8.18 8.53 1.17
C HIS A 109 9.49 7.78 1.01
N LEU A 110 10.48 8.40 0.35
CA LEU A 110 11.82 7.83 0.27
C LEU A 110 12.42 7.78 1.66
N LEU A 111 12.58 6.58 2.21
CA LEU A 111 12.98 6.36 3.59
C LEU A 111 14.47 6.01 3.67
N ALA A 112 15.21 6.77 4.46
CA ALA A 112 16.56 6.44 4.87
C ALA A 112 16.55 5.85 6.28
N ALA A 113 17.23 4.73 6.43
CA ALA A 113 17.40 3.99 7.68
C ALA A 113 18.88 3.62 7.87
N GLY A 114 19.23 3.11 9.06
CA GLY A 114 20.57 2.56 9.32
C GLY A 114 21.44 3.35 10.31
N LYS A 115 20.94 4.46 10.87
CA LYS A 115 21.58 5.12 12.03
C LYS A 115 20.87 4.73 13.31
N PHE A 116 21.52 3.91 14.11
CA PHE A 116 21.08 3.58 15.46
C PHE A 116 22.03 4.18 16.49
N TYR A 117 21.47 4.49 17.65
CA TYR A 117 22.14 5.17 18.74
C TYR A 117 22.01 4.30 19.98
N ALA A 118 23.14 3.98 20.61
CA ALA A 118 23.14 3.27 21.88
C ALA A 118 22.48 4.13 22.96
N THR A 119 21.71 3.49 23.82
CA THR A 119 21.02 4.16 24.92
C THR A 119 21.89 4.14 26.17
N ALA A 120 21.97 5.26 26.90
CA ALA A 120 22.68 5.29 28.18
C ALA A 120 21.99 4.45 29.29
N ARG A 121 20.70 4.15 29.10
CA ARG A 121 19.89 3.28 29.98
C ARG A 121 18.91 2.48 29.11
N PRO A 122 18.57 1.24 29.48
CA PRO A 122 17.63 0.45 28.71
C PRO A 122 16.29 1.17 28.52
N LEU A 123 15.80 1.21 27.28
CA LEU A 123 14.46 1.73 26.99
C LEU A 123 13.39 0.74 27.42
N SER A 124 12.30 1.27 27.98
CA SER A 124 11.10 0.48 28.22
C SER A 124 10.53 -0.06 26.91
N PRO A 125 9.98 -1.28 26.89
CA PRO A 125 9.25 -1.78 25.73
C PRO A 125 8.11 -0.81 25.35
N SER A 126 8.01 -0.49 24.06
CA SER A 126 6.89 0.30 23.54
C SER A 126 5.58 -0.46 23.70
N ARG A 127 4.50 0.27 23.98
CA ARG A 127 3.12 -0.23 23.91
C ARG A 127 2.40 0.17 22.62
N TYR A 128 3.11 0.86 21.73
CA TYR A 128 2.63 1.44 20.49
C TYR A 128 3.42 0.87 19.31
N GLN A 129 3.36 1.55 18.16
CA GLN A 129 3.94 1.09 16.90
C GLN A 129 5.46 1.25 16.81
N HIS A 130 6.14 1.43 17.95
CA HIS A 130 7.56 1.74 18.09
C HIS A 130 8.05 3.05 17.46
N SER A 131 7.31 3.65 16.53
CA SER A 131 7.49 5.03 16.08
C SER A 131 6.78 5.98 17.04
N GLU A 132 7.49 6.38 18.09
CA GLU A 132 6.92 7.16 19.21
C GLU A 132 6.72 8.63 18.88
N SER A 133 7.57 9.17 18.01
CA SER A 133 7.50 10.56 17.59
C SER A 133 7.85 10.70 16.12
N LEU A 134 7.13 11.62 15.48
CA LEU A 134 7.32 12.05 14.11
C LEU A 134 7.45 13.57 14.12
N LEU A 135 8.49 14.07 13.47
CA LEU A 135 8.68 15.48 13.18
C LEU A 135 8.53 15.68 11.68
N TYR A 136 7.61 16.53 11.28
CA TYR A 136 7.57 17.05 9.91
C TYR A 136 8.30 18.39 9.89
N ALA A 137 9.38 18.45 9.14
CA ALA A 137 10.23 19.61 9.02
C ALA A 137 10.22 20.15 7.59
N ARG A 138 10.41 21.46 7.48
CA ARG A 138 10.62 22.16 6.23
C ARG A 138 12.11 22.47 6.10
N LEU A 139 12.66 22.28 4.90
CA LEU A 139 14.06 22.58 4.60
C LEU A 139 14.20 23.92 3.88
N SER A 140 13.13 24.43 3.26
CA SER A 140 13.07 25.72 2.56
C SER A 140 11.96 26.64 3.08
N ASP A 141 12.07 27.95 2.91
CA ASP A 141 11.05 28.94 3.34
C ASP A 141 9.85 29.07 2.37
N HIS A 142 9.62 28.07 1.51
CA HIS A 142 8.51 28.09 0.58
C HIS A 142 7.18 27.66 1.24
N ASP A 143 6.07 28.15 0.70
CA ASP A 143 4.71 27.90 1.20
C ASP A 143 4.17 26.49 0.84
N ARG A 144 5.06 25.50 0.85
CA ARG A 144 4.80 24.10 0.48
C ARG A 144 4.65 23.22 1.72
N ALA A 145 4.10 22.03 1.51
CA ALA A 145 4.05 20.98 2.51
C ALA A 145 5.48 20.67 3.04
N PRO A 146 5.61 20.16 4.29
CA PRO A 146 6.89 19.72 4.82
C PRO A 146 7.61 18.77 3.86
N GLU A 147 8.93 18.87 3.77
CA GLU A 147 9.77 18.10 2.83
C GLU A 147 10.42 16.89 3.51
N LEU A 148 10.62 16.97 4.83
CA LEU A 148 11.31 15.96 5.61
C LEU A 148 10.38 15.46 6.71
N VAL A 149 10.26 14.14 6.82
CA VAL A 149 9.74 13.47 8.02
C VAL A 149 10.91 12.83 8.76
N VAL A 150 11.00 13.04 10.06
CA VAL A 150 11.95 12.34 10.94
C VAL A 150 11.16 11.53 11.95
N ALA A 151 11.43 10.23 12.03
CA ALA A 151 10.80 9.31 12.94
C ALA A 151 11.81 8.80 13.98
N CYS A 152 11.48 8.93 15.25
CA CYS A 152 12.20 8.23 16.31
C CYS A 152 11.56 6.86 16.52
N VAL A 153 12.34 5.80 16.29
CA VAL A 153 11.90 4.41 16.36
C VAL A 153 12.64 3.69 17.48
N LEU A 154 11.93 3.18 18.47
CA LEU A 154 12.50 2.48 19.64
C LEU A 154 12.87 1.02 19.36
N LEU A 155 13.12 0.68 18.09
CA LEU A 155 13.63 -0.61 17.68
C LEU A 155 14.91 -0.42 16.87
N PRO A 156 15.91 -1.30 17.05
CA PRO A 156 17.10 -1.30 16.22
C PRO A 156 16.76 -1.87 14.83
N ALA A 157 16.25 -1.00 13.94
CA ALA A 157 16.05 -1.33 12.53
C ALA A 157 17.42 -1.40 11.82
N VAL A 158 17.93 -2.62 11.65
CA VAL A 158 19.18 -2.92 10.94
C VAL A 158 18.88 -3.55 9.58
N THR A 159 19.78 -3.34 8.62
CA THR A 159 19.75 -4.13 7.38
C THR A 159 20.23 -5.55 7.68
N GLU A 160 19.89 -6.49 6.80
CA GLU A 160 20.24 -7.90 6.87
C GLU A 160 21.75 -8.17 6.99
N CYS A 161 22.58 -7.19 6.66
CA CYS A 161 24.04 -7.27 6.76
C CYS A 161 24.59 -7.06 8.18
N PHE A 162 23.77 -6.66 9.15
CA PHE A 162 24.23 -6.35 10.52
C PHE A 162 23.44 -7.12 11.59
N ALA A 163 24.12 -7.42 12.69
CA ALA A 163 23.46 -7.96 13.88
C ALA A 163 22.67 -6.85 14.59
N ALA A 164 21.40 -7.12 14.89
CA ALA A 164 20.57 -6.19 15.64
C ALA A 164 21.02 -6.18 17.13
N PRO A 165 21.25 -4.99 17.73
CA PRO A 165 21.32 -4.83 19.17
C PRO A 165 20.11 -5.42 19.90
N GLU A 166 20.26 -5.74 21.18
CA GLU A 166 19.14 -6.12 22.03
C GLU A 166 18.06 -5.02 22.05
N VAL A 167 16.80 -5.43 22.08
CA VAL A 167 15.67 -4.50 22.19
C VAL A 167 15.83 -3.68 23.46
N GLY A 168 15.81 -2.36 23.31
CA GLY A 168 15.99 -1.41 24.40
C GLY A 168 17.43 -0.95 24.63
N ALA A 169 18.44 -1.57 24.00
CA ALA A 169 19.83 -1.12 24.05
C ALA A 169 20.16 -0.02 23.02
N ALA A 170 19.29 0.17 22.02
CA ALA A 170 19.44 1.18 20.98
C ALA A 170 18.09 1.67 20.43
N TYR A 171 18.08 2.84 19.83
CA TYR A 171 16.97 3.38 19.03
C TYR A 171 17.46 3.82 17.64
N CYS A 172 16.55 3.93 16.69
CA CYS A 172 16.83 4.36 15.32
C CYS A 172 16.19 5.74 15.06
N LEU A 173 16.94 6.63 14.42
CA LEU A 173 16.37 7.81 13.80
C LEU A 173 16.22 7.52 12.31
N MET A 174 14.98 7.38 11.87
CA MET A 174 14.65 7.25 10.46
C MET A 174 14.25 8.60 9.93
N PHE A 175 14.53 8.86 8.66
CA PHE A 175 14.05 10.07 8.02
C PHE A 175 13.59 9.73 6.61
N GLY A 176 12.62 10.48 6.10
CA GLY A 176 12.17 10.32 4.74
C GLY A 176 11.74 11.62 4.11
N PHE A 177 11.70 11.62 2.79
CA PHE A 177 11.26 12.77 2.01
C PHE A 177 9.82 12.58 1.59
N THR A 178 8.96 13.51 1.99
CA THR A 178 7.51 13.45 1.79
C THR A 178 7.06 13.92 0.42
N HIS A 179 7.94 14.63 -0.30
CA HIS A 179 7.70 15.16 -1.63
C HIS A 179 9.04 15.34 -2.38
N PRO A 180 9.65 14.26 -2.88
CA PRO A 180 10.90 14.35 -3.65
C PRO A 180 10.71 14.98 -5.03
#